data_AF-A0A7C1P3W3-F1
#
_entry.id   AF-A0A7C1P3W3-F1
#
_cell.length_a   1.000
_cell.length_b   1.000
_cell.length_c   1.000
_cell.angle_alpha   90.00
_cell.angle_beta   90.00
_cell.angle_gamma   90.00
#
_symmetry.space_group_name_H-M   'P 1'
#
loop_
_entity.id
_entity.type
_entity.pdbx_description
1 polymer ?
#
loop_
_entity_poly.entity_id
_entity_poly.type
_entity_poly.pdbx_seq_one_letter_code
_entity_poly.pdbx_strand_id
1 'polypeptide(L)' 'MGLTLTEQETIILWDEEGPDATVYTASPKVKARLLKMGLTPVREQDESSWFKVPRKAIRLKTGKEAVYIAGGQY' A
#
# COMPACT_ATOMS: atom_id res chain seq x y z
N MET A 1 14.88 18.90 -0.81
CA MET A 1 13.94 18.90 -1.95
C MET A 1 13.17 17.60 -1.84
N GLY A 2 11.84 17.63 -1.95
CA GLY A 2 11.02 16.43 -1.88
C GLY A 2 10.33 16.19 -3.22
N LEU A 3 9.93 14.94 -3.46
CA LEU A 3 9.21 14.52 -4.67
C LEU A 3 8.00 15.43 -4.97
N THR A 4 7.87 15.81 -6.24
CA THR A 4 6.65 16.44 -6.78
C THR A 4 5.46 15.51 -6.61
N LEU A 5 4.24 16.03 -6.69
CA LEU A 5 3.03 15.20 -6.57
C LEU A 5 2.97 14.08 -7.62
N THR A 6 3.50 14.33 -8.81
CA THR A 6 3.57 13.33 -9.90
C THR A 6 4.55 12.21 -9.57
N GLU A 7 5.63 12.50 -8.85
CA GLU A 7 6.64 11.53 -8.44
C GLU A 7 6.24 10.73 -7.19
N GLN A 8 5.24 11.20 -6.42
CA GLN A 8 4.70 10.53 -5.23
C GLN A 8 3.73 9.39 -5.57
N GLU A 9 4.19 8.44 -6.38
CA GLU A 9 3.39 7.28 -6.75
C GLU A 9 3.17 6.30 -5.57
N THR A 10 2.14 5.49 -5.71
CA THR A 10 1.86 4.38 -4.79
C THR A 10 1.33 3.21 -5.61
N ILE A 11 1.98 2.06 -5.48
CA ILE A 11 1.67 0.84 -6.23
C ILE A 11 1.31 -0.24 -5.22
N ILE A 12 0.21 -0.93 -5.48
CA ILE A 12 -0.20 -2.12 -4.71
C ILE A 12 -0.04 -3.33 -5.63
N LEU A 13 0.83 -4.25 -5.26
CA LEU A 13 1.08 -5.50 -5.96
C LEU A 13 0.43 -6.63 -5.17
N TRP A 14 -0.57 -7.29 -5.75
CA TRP A 14 -1.16 -8.49 -5.17
C TRP A 14 -0.29 -9.70 -5.51
N ASP A 15 0.09 -10.45 -4.48
CA ASP A 15 0.71 -11.76 -4.64
C ASP A 15 -0.41 -12.78 -4.80
N GLU A 16 -0.49 -13.46 -5.95
CA GLU A 16 -1.54 -14.46 -6.19
C GLU A 16 -1.27 -15.79 -5.49
N GLU A 17 -0.01 -16.06 -5.11
CA GLU A 17 0.37 -17.28 -4.40
C GLU A 17 0.24 -17.10 -2.88
N GLY A 18 0.38 -15.86 -2.40
CA GLY A 18 0.40 -15.52 -0.97
C GLY A 18 -0.86 -14.83 -0.44
N PRO A 19 -1.03 -14.77 0.91
CA PRO A 19 -2.11 -14.04 1.56
C PRO A 19 -1.87 -12.52 1.62
N ASP A 20 -0.69 -12.05 1.20
CA ASP A 20 -0.23 -10.67 1.35
C ASP A 20 -0.16 -9.93 0.02
N ALA A 21 -0.18 -8.62 0.08
CA ALA A 21 0.12 -7.71 -1.00
C ALA A 21 1.34 -6.87 -0.61
N THR A 22 2.12 -6.45 -1.61
CA THR A 22 3.22 -5.52 -1.43
C THR A 22 2.74 -4.11 -1.76
N VAL A 23 2.83 -3.17 -0.82
CA VAL A 23 2.53 -1.76 -1.06
C VAL A 23 3.85 -1.01 -1.16
N TYR A 24 4.15 -0.50 -2.34
CA TYR A 24 5.20 0.48 -2.57
C TYR A 24 4.62 1.89 -2.50
N THR A 25 5.30 2.81 -1.84
CA THR A 25 4.91 4.21 -1.84
C THR A 25 6.11 5.15 -1.77
N ALA A 26 6.10 6.15 -2.65
CA ALA A 26 6.96 7.33 -2.57
C ALA A 26 6.22 8.52 -1.93
N SER A 27 4.97 8.33 -1.49
CA SER A 27 4.18 9.36 -0.84
C SER A 27 4.43 9.36 0.69
N PRO A 28 4.97 10.44 1.27
CA PRO A 28 5.19 10.53 2.72
C PRO A 28 3.87 10.45 3.50
N LYS A 29 2.76 10.90 2.91
CA LYS A 29 1.41 10.81 3.51
C LYS A 29 0.93 9.36 3.63
N VAL A 30 1.13 8.56 2.59
CA VAL A 30 0.76 7.14 2.60
C VAL A 30 1.68 6.38 3.56
N LYS A 31 2.99 6.62 3.51
CA LYS A 31 3.98 6.05 4.45
C LYS A 31 3.58 6.31 5.90
N ALA A 32 3.32 7.56 6.27
CA ALA A 32 2.92 7.92 7.63
C ALA A 32 1.62 7.22 8.07
N ARG A 33 0.68 7.02 7.16
CA ARG A 33 -0.56 6.29 7.45
C ARG A 33 -0.31 4.80 7.68
N LEU A 34 0.52 4.16 6.87
CA LEU A 34 0.89 2.75 7.04
C LEU A 34 1.63 2.52 8.37
N LEU A 35 2.58 3.40 8.70
CA LEU A 35 3.26 3.38 10.00
C LEU A 35 2.28 3.54 11.17
N LYS A 36 1.32 4.47 11.06
CA LYS A 36 0.27 4.66 12.09
C LYS A 36 -0.66 3.45 12.25
N MET A 37 -0.80 2.64 11.21
CA MET A 37 -1.54 1.36 11.26
C MET A 37 -0.71 0.23 11.89
N GLY A 38 0.53 0.49 12.31
CA GLY A 38 1.42 -0.49 12.94
C GLY A 38 2.24 -1.33 11.96
N LEU A 39 2.22 -0.98 10.66
CA LEU A 39 3.03 -1.66 9.65
C LEU A 39 4.45 -1.11 9.66
N THR A 40 5.43 -2.00 9.53
CA THR A 40 6.84 -1.63 9.36
C THR A 40 7.26 -1.80 7.90
N PRO A 41 8.05 -0.87 7.34
CA PRO A 41 8.58 -1.04 6.00
C PRO A 41 9.51 -2.26 5.95
N VAL A 42 9.33 -3.11 4.94
CA VAL A 42 10.22 -4.26 4.68
C VAL A 42 11.46 -3.87 3.89
N ARG A 43 11.40 -2.73 3.21
CA ARG A 43 12.50 -2.12 2.47
C ARG A 43 12.28 -0.61 2.42
N GLU A 44 13.37 0.13 2.46
CA GLU A 44 13.40 1.57 2.22
C GLU A 44 14.51 1.85 1.19
N GLN A 45 14.22 2.75 0.25
CA GLN A 45 15.18 3.18 -0.77
C GLN A 45 14.83 4.61 -1.16
N ASP A 46 15.80 5.51 -1.02
CA ASP A 46 15.63 6.94 -1.25
C ASP A 46 14.40 7.48 -0.48
N GLU A 47 13.44 8.10 -1.18
CA GLU A 47 12.22 8.65 -0.59
C GLU A 47 11.05 7.63 -0.56
N SER A 48 11.31 6.38 -0.93
CA SER A 48 10.28 5.35 -1.11
C SER A 48 10.37 4.22 -0.08
N SER A 49 9.24 3.54 0.15
CA SER A 49 9.13 2.48 1.14
C SER A 49 8.20 1.36 0.67
N TRP A 50 8.56 0.12 0.98
CA TRP A 50 7.77 -1.07 0.68
C TRP A 50 7.22 -1.65 1.97
N PHE A 51 5.97 -2.09 1.93
CA PHE A 51 5.28 -2.72 3.04
C PHE A 51 4.65 -4.03 2.60
N LYS A 52 4.59 -5.01 3.49
CA LYS A 52 3.74 -6.19 3.33
C LYS A 52 2.44 -5.94 4.08
N VAL A 53 1.32 -6.13 3.39
CA VAL A 53 -0.03 -5.86 3.92
C VAL A 53 -0.93 -7.04 3.58
N PRO A 54 -1.69 -7.60 4.52
CA PRO A 54 -2.63 -8.67 4.21
C PRO A 54 -3.61 -8.25 3.11
N ARG A 55 -3.82 -9.09 2.07
CA ARG A 55 -4.73 -8.78 0.95
C ARG A 55 -6.13 -8.39 1.43
N LYS A 56 -6.60 -9.09 2.47
CA LYS A 56 -7.91 -8.87 3.10
C LYS A 56 -8.02 -7.55 3.87
N ALA A 57 -6.91 -6.86 4.14
CA ALA A 57 -6.91 -5.54 4.76
C ALA A 57 -7.01 -4.40 3.74
N ILE A 58 -6.71 -4.65 2.47
CA ILE A 58 -6.75 -3.64 1.41
C ILE A 58 -8.16 -3.53 0.84
N ARG A 59 -8.78 -2.36 1.01
CA ARG A 59 -10.09 -2.03 0.46
C ARG A 59 -9.98 -0.76 -0.37
N LEU A 60 -10.55 -0.78 -1.57
CA LEU A 60 -10.71 0.45 -2.35
C LEU A 60 -12.08 1.04 -2.07
N LYS A 61 -12.10 2.32 -1.70
CA LYS A 61 -13.34 3.06 -1.55
C LYS A 61 -13.76 3.62 -2.91
N THR A 62 -14.78 3.04 -3.51
CA THR A 62 -15.39 3.50 -4.76
C THR A 62 -16.65 4.30 -4.44
N GLY A 63 -16.49 5.60 -4.22
CA GLY A 63 -17.60 6.49 -3.83
C GLY A 63 -18.05 6.27 -2.38
N LYS A 64 -19.32 5.86 -2.19
CA LYS A 64 -19.87 5.55 -0.86
C LYS A 64 -19.52 4.13 -0.38
N GLU A 65 -19.23 3.23 -1.31
CA GLU A 65 -18.96 1.82 -1.03
C GLU A 65 -17.45 1.52 -0.93
N ALA A 66 -17.11 0.42 -0.25
CA ALA A 66 -15.75 -0.09 -0.18
C ALA A 66 -15.69 -1.52 -0.71
N VAL A 67 -14.93 -1.72 -1.78
CA VAL A 67 -14.81 -2.99 -2.50
C VAL A 67 -13.44 -3.62 -2.20
N TYR A 68 -13.44 -4.94 -2.07
CA TYR A 68 -12.22 -5.74 -2.07
C TYR A 68 -11.88 -6.10 -3.50
N ILE A 69 -10.72 -5.67 -4.01
CA ILE A 69 -10.32 -6.01 -5.38
C ILE A 69 -9.93 -7.48 -5.49
N ALA A 70 -9.16 -7.98 -4.54
CA ALA A 70 -8.57 -9.32 -4.60
C ALA A 70 -8.56 -10.02 -3.23
N GLY A 71 -9.52 -9.66 -2.37
CA GLY A 71 -9.73 -10.27 -1.04
C GLY A 71 -10.95 -11.19 -0.96
N GLY A 72 -11.65 -11.40 -2.08
CA GLY A 72 -12.84 -12.27 -2.16
C GLY A 72 -12.48 -13.67 -2.65
N GLN A 73 -12.68 -14.65 -1.78
CA GLN A 73 -12.74 -16.11 -2.05
C GLN A 73 -11.45 -16.80 -2.50
N TYR A 74 -10.62 -17.17 -1.50
CA TYR A 74 -10.02 -18.50 -1.37
C TYR A 74 -10.10 -18.90 0.10
#